data_AF-A0A371IRG6-F1
#
_entry.id   AF-A0A371IRG6-F1
#
_cell.length_a   1.000
_cell.length_b   1.000
_cell.length_c   1.000
_cell.angle_alpha   90.00
_cell.angle_beta   90.00
_cell.angle_gamma   90.00
#
_symmetry.space_group_name_H-M   'P 1'
#
loop_
_entity.id
_entity.type
_entity.pdbx_description
1 polymer ?
#
loop_
_entity_poly.entity_id
_entity_poly.type
_entity_poly.pdbx_seq_one_letter_code
_entity_poly.pdbx_strand_id
1 'polypeptide(L)' 'IQKRFVSHDLPIMLNSIDEYVDYNSEQALKIDYMYRNLTDLTSKFYLTAIKSITLSQKSTAGCMIMFFKDLLYM' A
#
# COMPACT_ATOMS: atom_id res chain seq x y z
N ILE A 1 -6.90 15.09 -15.82
CA ILE A 1 -6.30 15.31 -14.47
C ILE A 1 -5.91 13.95 -13.92
N GLN A 2 -4.62 13.65 -13.80
CA GLN A 2 -4.17 12.40 -13.19
C GLN A 2 -4.45 12.47 -11.67
N LYS A 3 -5.30 11.58 -11.13
CA LYS A 3 -5.65 11.58 -9.70
C LYS A 3 -4.45 11.04 -8.91
N ARG A 4 -3.63 11.94 -8.36
CA ARG A 4 -2.30 11.64 -7.81
C ARG A 4 -2.28 10.66 -6.62
N PHE A 5 -3.42 10.46 -5.97
CA PHE A 5 -3.58 9.56 -4.84
C PHE A 5 -4.34 8.28 -5.18
N VAL A 6 -4.62 8.01 -6.45
CA VAL A 6 -5.35 6.80 -6.88
C VAL A 6 -4.35 5.82 -7.43
N SER A 7 -4.41 4.56 -6.96
CA SER A 7 -3.65 3.48 -7.58
C SER A 7 -4.32 3.06 -8.88
N HIS A 8 -3.50 2.82 -9.90
CA HIS A 8 -3.91 2.25 -11.18
C HIS A 8 -3.29 0.88 -11.43
N ASP A 9 -2.52 0.35 -10.47
CA ASP A 9 -1.92 -0.98 -10.58
C ASP A 9 -2.89 -2.04 -10.06
N LEU A 10 -2.54 -3.30 -10.33
CA LEU A 10 -3.27 -4.45 -9.81
C LEU A 10 -3.17 -4.55 -8.27
N PRO A 11 -4.15 -5.20 -7.63
CA PRO A 11 -4.09 -5.53 -6.22
C PRO A 11 -2.87 -6.37 -5.84
N ILE A 12 -2.41 -6.23 -4.60
CA ILE A 12 -1.37 -7.09 -4.03
C ILE A 12 -2.05 -8.37 -3.57
N MET A 13 -1.68 -9.52 -4.15
CA MET A 13 -2.28 -10.82 -3.83
C MET A 13 -1.37 -11.57 -2.85
N LEU A 14 -1.83 -11.74 -1.62
CA LEU A 14 -1.19 -12.53 -0.57
C LEU A 14 -2.20 -13.53 0.01
N ASN A 15 -1.72 -14.52 0.75
CA ASN A 15 -2.49 -15.70 1.14
C ASN A 15 -2.96 -15.66 2.59
N SER A 16 -2.51 -14.69 3.39
CA SER A 16 -2.93 -14.53 4.77
C SER A 16 -2.89 -13.07 5.22
N ILE A 17 -3.64 -12.77 6.27
CA ILE A 17 -3.59 -11.44 6.92
C ILE A 17 -2.18 -11.15 7.45
N ASP A 18 -1.48 -12.14 7.99
CA ASP A 18 -0.11 -11.97 8.50
C ASP A 18 0.86 -11.57 7.38
N GLU A 19 0.76 -12.19 6.20
CA GLU A 19 1.55 -11.79 5.03
C GLU A 19 1.26 -10.33 4.63
N TYR A 20 0.00 -9.89 4.67
CA TYR A 20 -0.35 -8.49 4.41
C TYR A 20 0.24 -7.54 5.46
N VAL A 21 0.24 -7.92 6.74
CA VAL A 21 0.83 -7.11 7.82
C VAL A 21 2.33 -6.96 7.62
N ASP A 22 3.04 -8.06 7.36
CA ASP A 22 4.49 -8.05 7.17
C ASP A 22 4.87 -7.26 5.92
N TYR A 23 4.17 -7.49 4.80
CA TYR A 23 4.42 -6.76 3.56
C TYR A 23 4.18 -5.26 3.73
N ASN A 24 3.05 -4.85 4.31
CA ASN A 24 2.74 -3.43 4.49
C ASN A 24 3.74 -2.75 5.42
N SER A 25 4.16 -3.43 6.50
CA SER A 25 5.17 -2.93 7.44
C SER A 25 6.53 -2.74 6.76
N GLU A 26 6.97 -3.72 5.97
CA GLU A 26 8.24 -3.64 5.23
C GLU A 26 8.21 -2.49 4.21
N GLN A 27 7.12 -2.35 3.45
CA GLN A 27 6.97 -1.26 2.50
C GLN A 27 6.91 0.11 3.17
N ALA A 28 6.29 0.22 4.35
CA ALA A 28 6.26 1.48 5.12
C ALA A 28 7.68 1.92 5.52
N LEU A 29 8.52 0.99 6.01
CA LEU A 29 9.92 1.26 6.31
C LEU A 29 10.70 1.66 5.06
N LYS A 30 10.48 0.99 3.93
CA LYS A 30 11.10 1.34 2.64
C LYS A 30 10.71 2.75 2.18
N ILE A 31 9.45 3.14 2.33
CA ILE A 31 8.97 4.47 1.96
C ILE A 31 9.59 5.54 2.85
N ASP A 32 9.64 5.35 4.18
CA ASP A 32 10.28 6.30 5.08
C ASP A 32 11.77 6.45 4.77
N TYR A 33 12.47 5.33 4.59
CA TYR A 33 13.89 5.32 4.25
C TYR A 33 14.18 6.04 2.92
N MET A 34 13.32 5.86 1.90
CA MET A 34 13.46 6.49 0.59
C MET A 34 13.47 8.03 0.68
N TYR A 35 12.72 8.60 1.63
CA TYR A 35 12.60 10.05 1.80
C TYR A 35 13.26 10.56 3.08
N ARG A 36 14.08 9.75 3.75
CA ARG A 36 14.69 10.11 5.05
C ARG A 36 15.55 11.36 5.01
N ASN A 37 16.25 11.58 3.89
CA ASN A 37 17.18 12.69 3.69
C ASN A 37 16.51 13.95 3.10
N LEU A 38 15.20 13.90 2.81
CA LEU A 38 14.48 15.06 2.31
C LEU A 38 14.21 16.03 3.47
N THR A 39 14.78 17.23 3.38
CA THR A 39 14.67 18.27 4.42
C THR A 39 13.40 19.10 4.28
N ASP A 40 12.90 19.30 3.05
CA ASP A 40 11.60 19.94 2.84
C ASP A 40 10.47 19.02 3.30
N LEU A 41 9.88 19.36 4.45
CA LEU A 41 8.83 18.58 5.09
C LEU A 41 7.58 18.47 4.24
N THR A 42 7.24 19.51 3.47
CA THR A 42 6.06 19.51 2.60
C THR A 42 6.20 18.47 1.49
N SER A 43 7.33 18.47 0.79
CA SER A 43 7.64 17.46 -0.23
C SER A 43 7.77 16.08 0.37
N LYS A 44 8.44 15.93 1.52
CA LYS A 44 8.57 14.64 2.22
C LYS A 44 7.19 14.06 2.56
N PHE A 45 6.32 14.85 3.17
CA PHE A 45 4.96 14.45 3.51
C PHE A 45 4.17 14.05 2.27
N TYR A 46 4.18 14.90 1.24
CA TYR A 46 3.44 14.67 0.01
C TYR A 46 3.87 13.39 -0.72
N LEU A 47 5.16 13.16 -0.87
CA LEU A 47 5.71 11.97 -1.53
C LEU A 47 5.44 10.69 -0.73
N THR A 48 5.60 10.76 0.60
CA THR A 48 5.28 9.66 1.52
C THR A 48 3.79 9.32 1.44
N ALA A 49 2.92 10.32 1.45
CA ALA A 49 1.48 10.16 1.39
C ALA A 49 1.03 9.50 0.08
N ILE A 50 1.54 9.94 -1.07
CA ILE A 50 1.20 9.33 -2.36
C ILE A 50 1.56 7.85 -2.38
N LYS A 51 2.77 7.48 -1.98
CA LYS A 51 3.19 6.08 -1.97
C LYS A 51 2.41 5.24 -0.97
N SER A 52 2.20 5.76 0.23
CA SER A 52 1.50 5.04 1.30
C SER A 52 0.04 4.82 0.93
N ILE A 53 -0.66 5.86 0.46
CA ILE A 53 -2.08 5.78 0.09
C ILE A 53 -2.31 4.83 -1.09
N THR A 54 -1.45 4.88 -2.12
CA THR A 54 -1.57 3.98 -3.28
C THR A 54 -1.21 2.53 -2.93
N LEU A 55 -0.26 2.31 -2.01
CA LEU A 55 0.01 0.99 -1.43
C LEU A 55 -1.19 0.46 -0.66
N SER A 56 -1.79 1.26 0.23
CA SER A 56 -2.97 0.87 1.01
C SER A 56 -4.12 0.44 0.12
N GLN A 57 -4.37 1.15 -1.00
CA GLN A 57 -5.42 0.76 -1.95
C GLN A 57 -5.20 -0.62 -2.55
N LYS A 58 -3.96 -0.92 -2.98
CA LYS A 58 -3.61 -2.22 -3.57
C LYS A 58 -3.70 -3.35 -2.54
N SER A 59 -3.24 -3.11 -1.32
CA SER A 59 -3.32 -4.09 -0.23
C SER A 59 -4.77 -4.35 0.17
N THR A 60 -5.58 -3.30 0.38
CA THR A 60 -7.01 -3.45 0.73
C THR A 60 -7.79 -4.17 -0.36
N ALA A 61 -7.57 -3.84 -1.63
CA ALA A 61 -8.19 -4.56 -2.74
C ALA A 61 -7.79 -6.05 -2.74
N GLY A 62 -6.53 -6.34 -2.45
CA GLY A 62 -6.02 -7.70 -2.29
C GLY A 62 -6.71 -8.47 -1.17
N CYS A 63 -6.71 -7.90 0.04
CA CYS A 63 -7.39 -8.46 1.20
C CYS A 63 -8.87 -8.75 0.91
N MET A 64 -9.56 -7.84 0.20
CA MET A 64 -10.96 -8.00 -0.15
C MET A 64 -11.17 -9.18 -1.12
N ILE A 65 -10.28 -9.37 -2.09
CA ILE A 65 -10.32 -10.53 -2.98
C ILE A 65 -10.05 -11.83 -2.21
N MET A 66 -9.05 -11.85 -1.31
CA MET A 66 -8.77 -13.00 -0.46
C MET A 66 -9.99 -13.38 0.38
N PHE A 67 -10.59 -12.40 1.06
CA PHE A 67 -11.81 -12.59 1.86
C PHE A 67 -12.97 -13.17 1.03
N PHE A 68 -13.22 -12.65 -0.18
CA PHE A 68 -14.29 -13.19 -1.02
C PHE A 68 -14.00 -14.60 -1.53
N LYS A 69 -12.74 -14.95 -1.78
CA LYS A 69 -12.37 -16.33 -2.11
C LYS A 69 -12.65 -17.25 -0.93
N ASP A 70 -12.23 -16.88 0.27
CA ASP A 70 -12.48 -17.68 1.46
C ASP A 70 -13.97 -17.86 1.73
N LEU A 71 -14.79 -16.84 1.45
CA LEU A 71 -16.25 -16.92 1.62
C LEU A 71 -16.93 -17.79 0.56
N LEU A 72 -16.51 -17.70 -0.71
CA LEU A 72 -17.16 -18.38 -1.84
C LEU A 72 -16.71 -19.83 -2.02
N TYR A 73 -15.52 -20.19 -1.55
CA TYR A 73 -14.93 -21.52 -1.68
C TYR A 73 -14.83 -22.27 -0.34
N MET A 74 -15.61 -21.84 0.66
CA MET A 74 -15.93 -22.60 1.88
C MET A 74 -16.91 -23.74 1.55
#